data_AF-A0A7C2YQ54-F1
#
_entry.id   AF-A0A7C2YQ54-F1
#
_cell.length_a   1.000
_cell.length_b   1.000
_cell.length_c   1.000
_cell.angle_alpha   90.00
_cell.angle_beta   90.00
_cell.angle_gamma   90.00
#
_symmetry.space_group_name_H-M   'P 1'
#
loop_
_entity.id
_entity.type
_entity.pdbx_description
1 polymer ?
#
loop_
_entity_poly.entity_id
_entity_poly.type
_entity_poly.pdbx_seq_one_letter_code
_entity_poly.pdbx_strand_id
1 'polypeptide(L)'
;MPTRDIPHYHEIIAKQDRPTPGDTYRWYLGEQYVFTATVTSFRGGCWAQVKIVRPAPEHTALYEPGAEIEIKVAHYRFEPDTAA
;
A
#
# COMPACT_ATOMS: atom_id res chain seq x y z
N MET A 1 34.50 0.76 24.46
CA MET A 1 33.77 0.09 23.36
C MET A 1 32.69 1.06 22.90
N PRO A 2 32.81 1.77 21.78
CA PRO A 2 31.71 2.61 21.32
C PRO A 2 30.63 1.67 20.78
N THR A 3 29.47 1.69 21.44
CA THR A 3 28.25 1.06 20.96
C THR A 3 28.02 1.58 19.55
N ARG A 4 28.14 0.70 18.55
CA ARG A 4 27.74 1.03 17.18
C ARG A 4 26.26 1.31 17.23
N ASP A 5 25.89 2.59 17.27
CA ASP A 5 24.56 3.07 16.93
C ASP A 5 24.30 2.58 15.51
N ILE A 6 23.66 1.43 15.39
CA ILE A 6 23.15 0.93 14.12
C ILE A 6 22.01 1.88 13.80
N PRO A 7 22.10 2.74 12.77
CA PRO A 7 20.98 3.58 12.41
C PRO A 7 19.83 2.64 12.05
N HIS A 8 18.84 2.57 12.94
CA HIS A 8 17.57 1.93 12.64
C HIS A 8 16.95 2.78 11.55
N TYR A 9 17.19 2.38 10.30
CA TYR A 9 16.47 2.81 9.11
C TYR A 9 15.01 2.31 9.24
N HIS A 10 14.32 2.80 10.25
CA HIS A 10 12.89 3.05 10.12
C HIS A 10 12.82 4.36 9.36
N GLU A 11 13.01 4.30 8.04
CA GLU A 11 12.38 5.27 7.16
C GLU A 11 10.87 5.10 7.37
N ILE A 12 10.43 5.74 8.45
CA ILE A 12 9.06 6.09 8.72
C ILE A 12 8.75 6.99 7.53
N ILE A 13 8.17 6.39 6.47
CA ILE A 13 7.42 7.12 5.45
C ILE A 13 6.74 8.26 6.20
N ALA A 14 7.09 9.50 5.84
CA ALA A 14 6.64 10.69 6.54
C ALA A 14 5.14 10.51 6.77
N LYS A 15 4.65 10.76 7.99
CA LYS A 15 3.24 10.50 8.36
C LYS A 15 2.21 11.16 7.40
N GLN A 16 2.67 12.06 6.55
CA GLN A 16 1.94 12.79 5.52
C GLN A 16 1.77 12.00 4.20
N ASP A 17 2.59 10.98 3.95
CA ASP A 17 2.57 10.13 2.75
C ASP A 17 2.03 8.72 3.06
N ARG A 18 1.12 8.59 4.03
CA ARG A 18 0.44 7.32 4.29
C ARG A 18 -0.97 7.39 3.70
N PRO A 19 -1.44 6.33 3.03
CA PRO A 19 -2.82 6.29 2.59
C PRO A 19 -3.77 6.34 3.81
N THR A 20 -4.92 6.97 3.68
CA THR A 20 -5.89 7.09 4.77
C THR A 20 -6.77 5.84 4.78
N PRO A 21 -7.03 5.22 5.95
CA PRO A 21 -8.07 4.20 6.05
C PRO A 21 -9.43 4.77 5.65
N GLY A 22 -10.17 4.04 4.83
CA GLY A 22 -11.45 4.45 4.24
C GLY A 22 -11.31 4.99 2.82
N ASP A 23 -10.12 5.45 2.42
CA ASP A 23 -9.88 5.99 1.08
C ASP A 23 -9.45 4.90 0.09
N THR A 24 -9.73 5.16 -1.19
CA THR A 24 -9.42 4.26 -2.30
C THR A 24 -8.24 4.79 -3.10
N TYR A 25 -7.28 3.91 -3.37
CA TYR A 25 -6.05 4.25 -4.09
C TYR A 25 -5.79 3.25 -5.21
N ARG A 26 -5.14 3.73 -6.27
CA ARG A 26 -4.50 2.92 -7.30
C ARG A 26 -3.10 2.54 -6.83
N TRP A 27 -2.81 1.25 -6.81
CA TRP A 27 -1.56 0.69 -6.32
C TRP A 27 -0.69 0.22 -7.48
N TYR A 28 0.59 0.57 -7.40
CA TYR A 28 1.59 0.31 -8.43
C TYR A 28 2.80 -0.37 -7.80
N LEU A 29 3.31 -1.40 -8.48
CA LEU A 29 4.57 -2.06 -8.13
C LEU A 29 5.62 -1.59 -9.14
N GLY A 30 6.53 -0.72 -8.70
CA GLY A 30 7.36 0.04 -9.62
C GLY A 30 6.51 1.00 -10.46
N GLU A 31 6.53 0.84 -11.79
CA GLU A 31 5.73 1.64 -12.73
C GLU A 31 4.43 0.93 -13.17
N GLN A 32 4.23 -0.32 -12.77
CA GLN A 32 3.11 -1.12 -13.23
C GLN A 32 1.91 -0.99 -12.29
N TYR A 33 0.75 -0.64 -12.86
CA TYR A 33 -0.53 -0.67 -12.14
C TYR A 33 -0.92 -2.12 -11.82
N VAL A 34 -1.27 -2.39 -10.56
CA VAL A 34 -1.59 -3.75 -10.09
C VAL A 34 -3.07 -3.87 -9.75
N PHE A 35 -3.59 -2.96 -8.93
CA PHE A 35 -5.01 -2.93 -8.54
C PHE A 35 -5.39 -1.58 -7.92
N THR A 36 -6.68 -1.28 -7.95
CA THR A 36 -7.32 -0.27 -7.12
C THR A 36 -7.85 -0.96 -5.87
N ALA A 37 -7.56 -0.41 -4.69
CA ALA A 37 -8.03 -0.96 -3.42
C ALA A 37 -8.29 0.13 -2.39
N THR A 38 -9.30 -0.11 -1.54
CA THR A 38 -9.64 0.72 -0.38
C THR A 38 -8.82 0.27 0.81
N VAL A 39 -8.16 1.20 1.52
CA VAL A 39 -7.43 0.85 2.75
C VAL A 39 -8.42 0.64 3.88
N THR A 40 -8.44 -0.55 4.48
CA THR A 40 -9.36 -0.86 5.59
C THR A 40 -8.70 -0.62 6.95
N SER A 41 -7.42 -0.97 7.09
CA SER A 41 -6.68 -0.75 8.34
C SER A 41 -5.16 -0.77 8.11
N PHE A 42 -4.40 -0.26 9.08
CA PHE A 42 -2.94 -0.41 9.13
C PHE A 42 -2.54 -1.37 10.25
N ARG A 43 -1.55 -2.22 9.97
CA ARG A 43 -0.91 -3.08 10.98
C ARG A 43 0.58 -2.75 11.04
N GLY A 44 1.04 -2.30 12.21
CA GLY A 44 2.44 -1.91 12.40
C GLY A 44 2.87 -0.73 11.51
N GLY A 45 4.19 -0.50 11.44
CA GLY A 45 4.74 0.71 10.81
C GLY A 45 4.53 0.83 9.29
N CYS A 46 4.41 -0.30 8.56
CA CYS A 46 4.49 -0.32 7.10
C CYS A 46 3.53 -1.31 6.40
N TRP A 47 2.62 -1.99 7.12
CA TRP A 47 1.64 -2.90 6.51
C TRP A 47 0.23 -2.32 6.57
N ALA A 48 -0.55 -2.59 5.54
CA ALA A 48 -1.95 -2.19 5.44
C ALA A 48 -2.80 -3.36 4.95
N GLN A 49 -3.98 -3.50 5.54
CA GLN A 49 -5.05 -4.34 5.00
C GLN A 49 -5.84 -3.49 4.02
N VAL A 50 -6.04 -4.02 2.81
CA VAL A 50 -6.74 -3.33 1.73
C VAL A 50 -7.79 -4.25 1.13
N LYS A 51 -8.90 -3.67 0.70
CA LYS A 51 -9.97 -4.36 0.00
C LYS A 51 -9.90 -4.01 -1.48
N ILE A 52 -9.68 -5.01 -2.33
CA ILE A 52 -9.58 -4.82 -3.78
C ILE A 52 -10.92 -4.31 -4.31
N VAL A 53 -10.88 -3.19 -5.03
CA VAL A 53 -12.02 -2.64 -5.76
C VAL A 53 -11.99 -3.15 -7.19
N ARG A 54 -10.83 -3.04 -7.85
CA ARG A 54 -10.64 -3.46 -9.23
C ARG A 54 -9.20 -3.87 -9.50
N PRO A 55 -8.95 -5.10 -9.97
CA PRO A 55 -7.61 -5.49 -10.41
C PRO A 55 -7.23 -4.81 -11.74
N ALA A 56 -5.94 -4.70 -12.02
CA ALA A 56 -5.47 -4.41 -13.37
C ALA A 56 -5.87 -5.56 -14.31
N PRO A 57 -6.15 -5.29 -15.61
CA PRO A 57 -6.57 -6.31 -16.57
C PRO A 57 -5.66 -7.55 -16.58
N GLU A 58 -4.34 -7.34 -16.55
CA GLU A 58 -3.33 -8.39 -16.54
C GLU A 58 -3.26 -9.19 -15.23
N HIS A 59 -3.79 -8.64 -14.13
CA HIS A 59 -3.74 -9.25 -12.80
C HIS A 59 -5.11 -9.75 -12.31
N THR A 60 -6.12 -9.77 -13.20
CA THR A 60 -7.49 -10.26 -12.91
C THR A 60 -7.54 -11.70 -12.42
N ALA A 61 -6.58 -12.53 -12.84
CA ALA A 61 -6.47 -13.92 -12.38
C ALA A 61 -5.87 -14.06 -10.97
N LEU A 62 -5.23 -13.02 -10.45
CA LEU A 62 -4.51 -13.03 -9.16
C LEU A 62 -5.28 -12.28 -8.07
N TYR A 63 -6.07 -11.27 -8.44
CA TYR A 63 -6.80 -10.44 -7.50
C TYR A 63 -8.29 -10.40 -7.85
N GLU A 64 -9.11 -10.77 -6.87
CA GLU A 64 -10.56 -10.76 -6.99
C GLU A 64 -11.15 -9.46 -6.41
N PRO A 65 -12.04 -8.77 -7.13
CA PRO A 65 -12.81 -7.66 -6.56
C PRO A 65 -13.52 -8.07 -5.27
N GLY A 66 -13.37 -7.28 -4.21
CA GLY A 66 -13.93 -7.53 -2.89
C GLY A 66 -13.03 -8.33 -1.96
N ALA A 67 -11.95 -8.95 -2.44
CA ALA A 67 -10.98 -9.65 -1.61
C ALA A 67 -10.24 -8.68 -0.68
N GLU A 68 -9.97 -9.12 0.53
CA GLU A 68 -9.13 -8.41 1.49
C GLU A 68 -7.74 -9.04 1.52
N ILE A 69 -6.72 -8.23 1.27
CA ILE A 69 -5.32 -8.66 1.27
C ILE A 69 -4.49 -7.75 2.16
N GLU A 70 -3.38 -8.28 2.66
CA GLU A 70 -2.39 -7.50 3.39
C GLU A 70 -1.24 -7.13 2.44
N ILE A 71 -0.87 -5.85 2.41
CA ILE A 71 0.23 -5.35 1.60
C ILE A 71 1.21 -4.54 2.43
N LYS A 72 2.48 -4.64 2.04
CA LYS A 72 3.54 -3.81 2.61
C LYS A 72 3.61 -2.51 1.82
N VAL A 73 3.01 -1.45 2.36
CA VAL A 73 2.85 -0.14 1.70
C VAL A 73 4.18 0.40 1.18
N ALA A 74 5.28 0.16 1.89
CA ALA A 74 6.62 0.59 1.47
C ALA A 74 7.12 0.03 0.12
N HIS A 75 6.50 -1.04 -0.39
CA HIS A 75 6.88 -1.62 -1.69
C HIS A 75 6.04 -1.07 -2.85
N TYR A 76 4.99 -0.31 -2.55
CA TYR A 76 4.05 0.16 -3.56
C TYR A 76 4.08 1.68 -3.65
N ARG A 77 4.01 2.17 -4.89
CA ARG A 77 3.54 3.53 -5.14
C ARG A 77 2.02 3.51 -5.14
N PHE A 78 1.40 4.53 -4.58
CA PHE A 78 -0.05 4.65 -4.58
C PHE A 78 -0.47 6.06 -4.98
N GLU A 79 -1.61 6.17 -5.64
CA GLU A 79 -2.21 7.43 -6.07
C GLU A 79 -3.69 7.43 -5.69
N PRO A 80 -4.26 8.55 -5.23
CA PRO A 80 -5.69 8.62 -4.94
C PRO A 80 -6.48 8.24 -6.19
N ASP A 81 -7.50 7.40 -6.01
CA ASP A 81 -8.47 7.09 -7.07
C ASP A 81 -9.46 8.26 -7.16
N THR A 82 -8.95 9.43 -7.56
CA THR A 82 -9.78 10.59 -7.88
C THR A 82 -10.44 10.30 -9.22
N ALA A 83 -11.53 9.53 -9.19
CA ALA A 83 -12.52 9.54 -10.23
C ALA A 83 -13.14 10.96 -10.24
N ALA A 84 -12.61 11.81 -11.12
CA ALA A 84 -13.25 13.07 -11.50
C ALA A 84 -14.51 12.80 -12.32
#